data_AF-A0A9D1KSG1-F1
#
_entry.id   AF-A0A9D1KSG1-F1
#
_cell.length_a   1.000
_cell.length_b   1.000
_cell.length_c   1.000
_cell.angle_alpha   90.00
_cell.angle_beta   90.00
_cell.angle_gamma   90.00
#
_symmetry.space_group_name_H-M   'P 1'
#
loop_
_entity.id
_entity.type
_entity.pdbx_description
1 polymer ?
#
loop_
_entity_poly.entity_id
_entity_poly.type
_entity_poly.pdbx_seq_one_letter_code
_entity_poly.pdbx_strand_id
1 'polypeptide(L)'
;GRGVGFYFRNVTEILLFGVRGTNFRTLAPARSQVNLVRAQKREHSRKPDEIIPIIESCSPGPYLELFARGDRAGWDMWGNQADASYEPTWNTYKNHTVSIERQEL
;
A
#
# COMPACT_ATOMS: atom_id res chain seq x y z
N GLY A 1 6.86 11.34 11.85
CA GLY A 1 7.38 10.94 13.17
C GLY A 1 8.11 9.62 13.06
N ARG A 2 9.19 9.41 13.84
CA ARG A 2 10.02 8.18 13.80
C ARG A 2 9.31 7.04 14.56
N GLY A 3 9.28 5.82 14.01
CA GLY A 3 8.57 4.65 14.56
C GLY A 3 9.34 3.96 15.69
N VAL A 4 8.65 3.28 16.62
CA VAL A 4 9.19 2.63 17.85
C VAL A 4 10.38 1.69 17.56
N GLY A 5 11.30 1.52 18.51
CA GLY A 5 12.48 0.66 18.36
C GLY A 5 13.44 0.78 19.54
N PHE A 6 13.96 -0.35 20.00
CA PHE A 6 14.71 -0.48 21.27
C PHE A 6 16.14 0.08 21.17
N TYR A 7 16.86 -0.21 20.07
CA TYR A 7 18.22 0.28 19.83
C TYR A 7 18.25 1.46 18.86
N PHE A 8 17.49 1.38 17.77
CA PHE A 8 17.35 2.45 16.78
C PHE A 8 15.89 2.79 16.54
N ARG A 9 15.61 4.02 16.11
CA ARG A 9 14.26 4.42 15.71
C ARG A 9 13.95 3.83 14.32
N ASN A 10 12.88 3.04 14.21
CA ASN A 10 12.47 2.45 12.95
C ASN A 10 11.91 3.52 12.01
N VAL A 11 12.45 3.57 10.79
CA VAL A 11 12.04 4.50 9.72
C VAL A 11 11.79 3.79 8.39
N THR A 12 11.86 2.45 8.38
CA THR A 12 11.60 1.60 7.22
C THR A 12 10.52 0.57 7.56
N GLU A 13 9.69 0.23 6.58
CA GLU A 13 8.81 -0.95 6.60
C GLU A 13 9.29 -1.89 5.50
N ILE A 14 9.37 -3.20 5.78
CA ILE A 14 9.85 -4.21 4.83
C ILE A 14 8.66 -4.77 4.06
N LEU A 15 8.76 -4.77 2.73
CA LEU A 15 7.86 -5.51 1.85
C LEU A 15 8.58 -6.76 1.35
N LEU A 16 8.04 -7.94 1.69
CA LEU A 16 8.57 -9.21 1.21
C LEU A 16 8.00 -9.51 -0.19
N PHE A 17 8.86 -9.93 -1.11
CA PHE A 17 8.48 -10.39 -2.44
C PHE A 17 8.57 -11.91 -2.53
N GLY A 18 7.50 -12.56 -2.98
CA GLY A 18 7.40 -14.01 -3.11
C GLY A 18 6.83 -14.43 -4.44
N VAL A 19 7.21 -15.63 -4.90
CA VAL A 19 6.71 -16.25 -6.13
C VAL A 19 6.24 -17.67 -5.82
N ARG A 20 5.25 -18.17 -6.56
CA ARG A 20 4.74 -19.54 -6.43
C ARG A 20 4.58 -20.18 -7.81
N GLY A 21 5.09 -21.41 -7.96
CA GLY A 21 5.08 -22.16 -9.23
C GLY A 21 6.43 -22.15 -9.94
N THR A 22 6.49 -22.74 -11.13
CA THR A 22 7.69 -22.81 -11.97
C THR A 22 7.67 -21.70 -13.03
N ASN A 23 8.85 -21.18 -13.41
CA ASN A 23 9.04 -20.19 -14.47
C ASN A 23 8.31 -18.85 -14.28
N PHE A 24 8.08 -18.41 -13.04
CA PHE A 24 7.55 -17.06 -12.80
C PHE A 24 8.65 -16.00 -12.99
N ARG A 25 8.37 -14.97 -13.79
CA ARG A 25 9.22 -13.81 -13.96
C ARG A 25 8.38 -12.54 -13.92
N THR A 26 8.88 -11.53 -13.23
CA THR A 26 8.33 -10.19 -13.29
C THR A 26 8.37 -9.62 -14.71
N LEU A 27 7.49 -8.65 -14.97
CA LEU A 27 7.43 -7.90 -16.22
C LEU A 27 8.70 -7.05 -16.40
N ALA A 28 8.91 -6.56 -17.63
CA ALA A 28 10.13 -5.84 -17.99
C ALA A 28 10.52 -4.67 -17.05
N PRO A 29 9.58 -3.84 -16.57
CA PRO A 29 9.90 -2.71 -15.67
C PRO A 29 10.61 -3.11 -14.37
N ALA A 30 10.37 -4.33 -13.87
CA ALA A 30 11.00 -4.82 -12.64
C ALA A 30 12.53 -4.93 -12.72
N ARG A 31 13.09 -4.98 -13.94
CA ARG A 31 14.54 -5.13 -14.15
C ARG A 31 15.33 -3.87 -13.78
N SER A 32 14.68 -2.71 -13.81
CA SER A 32 15.25 -1.41 -13.44
C SER A 32 14.67 -0.84 -12.14
N GLN A 33 13.67 -1.51 -11.56
CA GLN A 33 13.04 -1.07 -10.32
C GLN A 33 13.98 -1.29 -9.12
N VAL A 34 14.23 -0.24 -8.36
CA VAL A 34 14.99 -0.32 -7.09
C VAL A 34 14.11 -0.80 -5.94
N ASN A 35 14.74 -1.40 -4.92
CA ASN A 35 14.05 -1.94 -3.75
C ASN A 35 13.84 -0.92 -2.60
N LEU A 36 14.05 0.37 -2.86
CA LEU A 36 13.85 1.44 -1.89
C LEU A 36 12.80 2.43 -2.39
N VAL A 37 11.65 2.46 -1.71
CA VAL A 37 10.59 3.44 -1.94
C VAL A 37 10.61 4.45 -0.80
N ARG A 38 10.80 5.74 -1.14
CA ARG A 38 10.68 6.85 -0.19
C ARG A 38 9.31 7.49 -0.37
N ALA A 39 8.52 7.49 0.69
CA ALA A 39 7.16 8.03 0.66
C ALA A 39 6.85 8.76 1.98
N GLN A 40 5.87 9.67 1.92
CA GLN A 40 5.42 10.40 3.10
C GLN A 40 4.54 9.51 4.00
N LYS A 41 4.86 9.46 5.29
CA LYS A 41 4.02 8.76 6.27
C LYS A 41 2.64 9.44 6.38
N ARG A 42 1.58 8.63 6.35
CA ARG A 42 0.17 9.03 6.54
C ARG A 42 -0.40 8.45 7.84
N GLU A 43 -1.72 8.21 7.90
CA GLU A 43 -2.39 7.62 9.06
C GLU A 43 -1.78 6.28 9.49
N HIS A 44 -2.08 5.90 10.74
CA HIS A 44 -1.53 4.67 11.31
C HIS A 44 -1.83 3.44 10.41
N SER A 45 -0.80 2.63 10.21
CA SER A 45 -0.81 1.43 9.36
C SER A 45 -0.98 1.67 7.84
N ARG A 46 -1.26 2.90 7.37
CA ARG A 46 -1.42 3.19 5.94
C ARG A 46 -0.09 3.04 5.20
N LYS A 47 -0.07 2.08 4.28
CA LYS A 47 1.04 1.81 3.36
C LYS A 47 1.12 2.92 2.30
N PRO A 48 2.31 3.15 1.70
CA PRO A 48 2.46 4.14 0.63
C PRO A 48 1.68 3.71 -0.63
N ASP A 49 0.99 4.64 -1.28
CA ASP A 49 0.28 4.35 -2.54
C ASP A 49 1.27 4.17 -3.70
N GLU A 50 2.48 4.73 -3.56
CA GLU A 50 3.56 4.65 -4.53
C GLU A 50 4.00 3.22 -4.85
N ILE A 51 3.67 2.24 -4.00
CA ILE A 51 3.97 0.83 -4.26
C ILE A 51 3.03 0.21 -5.30
N ILE A 52 1.83 0.75 -5.46
CA ILE A 52 0.80 0.19 -6.34
C ILE A 52 1.20 0.25 -7.81
N PRO A 53 1.59 1.40 -8.40
CA PRO A 53 2.03 1.44 -9.80
C PRO A 53 3.31 0.61 -10.03
N ILE A 54 4.14 0.43 -9.00
CA ILE A 54 5.29 -0.47 -9.07
C ILE A 54 4.80 -1.92 -9.23
N ILE A 55 3.85 -2.36 -8.40
CA ILE A 55 3.28 -3.72 -8.50
C ILE A 55 2.61 -3.92 -9.87
N GLU A 56 1.78 -2.98 -10.31
CA GLU A 56 1.04 -3.10 -11.58
C GLU A 56 1.98 -3.13 -12.80
N SER A 57 3.06 -2.36 -12.78
CA SER A 57 4.07 -2.37 -13.86
C SER A 57 5.00 -3.59 -13.82
N CYS A 58 5.22 -4.18 -12.64
CA CYS A 58 6.19 -5.26 -12.44
C CYS A 58 5.57 -6.66 -12.41
N SER A 59 4.26 -6.78 -12.16
CA SER A 59 3.57 -8.06 -11.99
C SER A 59 2.31 -8.10 -12.87
N PRO A 60 2.05 -9.22 -13.56
CA PRO A 60 0.78 -9.39 -14.26
C PRO A 60 -0.37 -9.48 -13.25
N GLY A 61 -1.52 -8.91 -13.59
CA GLY A 61 -2.76 -9.12 -12.86
C GLY A 61 -3.35 -10.54 -13.09
N PRO A 62 -4.49 -10.87 -12.46
CA PRO A 62 -5.30 -10.01 -11.58
C PRO A 62 -4.63 -9.70 -10.24
N TYR A 63 -5.09 -8.64 -9.55
CA TYR A 63 -4.52 -8.16 -8.30
C TYR A 63 -5.49 -8.33 -7.12
N LEU A 64 -4.95 -8.71 -5.96
CA LEU A 64 -5.70 -8.91 -4.71
C LEU A 64 -4.96 -8.23 -3.55
N GLU A 65 -5.66 -7.43 -2.76
CA GLU A 65 -5.17 -6.90 -1.48
C GLU A 65 -5.95 -7.53 -0.31
N LEU A 66 -5.23 -8.22 0.58
CA LEU A 66 -5.79 -8.80 1.80
C LEU A 66 -5.61 -7.85 2.98
N PHE A 67 -6.60 -7.83 3.88
CA PHE A 67 -6.70 -6.88 4.99
C PHE A 67 -6.74 -5.42 4.53
N ALA A 68 -7.34 -5.21 3.35
CA ALA A 68 -7.44 -3.91 2.73
C ALA A 68 -8.35 -2.96 3.52
N ARG A 69 -8.10 -1.66 3.35
CA ARG A 69 -8.97 -0.58 3.81
C ARG A 69 -9.15 0.42 2.67
N GLY A 70 -10.37 0.87 2.44
CA GLY A 70 -10.73 1.62 1.24
C GLY A 70 -10.95 0.73 0.03
N ASP A 71 -11.12 1.38 -1.11
CA ASP A 71 -11.26 0.75 -2.41
C ASP A 71 -10.07 1.06 -3.33
N ARG A 72 -9.92 0.25 -4.38
CA ARG A 72 -8.96 0.51 -5.46
C ARG A 72 -9.47 -0.11 -6.75
N ALA A 73 -9.58 0.72 -7.79
CA ALA A 73 -9.96 0.24 -9.12
C ALA A 73 -8.95 -0.79 -9.65
N GLY A 74 -9.46 -1.86 -10.26
CA GLY A 74 -8.63 -2.92 -10.85
C GLY A 74 -8.05 -3.93 -9.85
N TRP A 75 -8.37 -3.81 -8.56
CA TRP A 75 -7.95 -4.74 -7.51
C TRP A 75 -9.17 -5.36 -6.84
N ASP A 76 -9.08 -6.66 -6.57
CA ASP A 76 -9.97 -7.31 -5.62
C ASP A 76 -9.52 -6.91 -4.20
N MET A 77 -10.39 -6.20 -3.48
CA MET A 77 -10.10 -5.69 -2.15
C MET A 77 -10.80 -6.55 -1.11
N TRP A 78 -10.05 -7.20 -0.21
CA TRP A 78 -10.60 -8.05 0.83
C TRP A 78 -10.21 -7.55 2.22
N GLY A 79 -11.19 -7.08 2.99
CA GLY A 79 -11.01 -6.61 4.36
C GLY A 79 -12.31 -6.10 4.95
N ASN A 80 -12.37 -5.95 6.28
CA ASN A 80 -13.57 -5.49 7.00
C ASN A 80 -13.91 -4.02 6.76
N GLN A 81 -13.03 -3.27 6.09
CA GLN A 81 -13.20 -1.85 5.77
C GLN A 81 -12.84 -1.58 4.30
N ALA A 82 -12.99 -2.59 3.43
CA ALA A 82 -12.60 -2.54 2.02
C ALA A 82 -13.74 -1.96 1.16
N ASP A 83 -14.09 -0.71 1.41
CA ASP A 83 -15.16 0.00 0.72
C ASP A 83 -14.83 1.49 0.52
N ALA A 84 -15.54 2.15 -0.40
CA ALA A 84 -15.31 3.55 -0.79
C ALA A 84 -15.61 4.58 0.32
N SER A 85 -16.34 4.18 1.36
CA SER A 85 -16.68 5.05 2.50
C SER A 85 -15.59 5.06 3.59
N TYR A 86 -14.53 4.27 3.43
CA TYR A 86 -13.47 4.17 4.42
C TYR A 86 -12.82 5.52 4.72
N GLU A 87 -12.90 5.91 5.99
CA GLU A 87 -12.19 7.03 6.57
C GLU A 87 -11.74 6.66 8.00
N PRO A 88 -10.50 7.03 8.42
CA PRO A 88 -10.07 6.83 9.80
C PRO A 88 -10.98 7.57 10.80
N THR A 89 -11.53 6.84 11.77
CA THR A 89 -12.43 7.40 12.80
C THR A 89 -11.70 7.84 14.08
N TRP A 90 -10.37 7.73 14.10
CA TRP A 90 -9.52 8.07 15.25
C TRP A 90 -8.64 9.28 14.95
N ASN A 91 -8.15 9.95 16.00
CA ASN A 91 -7.23 11.09 15.85
C ASN A 91 -5.96 10.67 15.09
N THR A 92 -5.72 11.26 13.93
CA THR A 92 -4.62 10.88 13.04
C THR A 92 -3.97 12.06 12.32
N TYR A 93 -2.98 11.80 11.48
CA TYR A 93 -2.22 12.83 10.78
C TYR A 93 -3.09 13.60 9.78
N LYS A 94 -2.76 14.87 9.52
CA LYS A 94 -3.52 15.72 8.57
C LYS A 94 -3.66 15.10 7.18
N ASN A 95 -2.63 14.40 6.72
CA ASN A 95 -2.55 13.71 5.44
C ASN A 95 -3.08 12.27 5.55
N HIS A 96 -4.33 12.10 5.98
CA HIS A 96 -4.99 10.80 6.07
C HIS A 96 -5.94 10.56 4.89
N THR A 97 -6.33 9.31 4.71
CA THR A 97 -7.38 8.94 3.76
C THR A 97 -8.68 9.67 4.08
N VAL A 98 -9.28 10.33 3.10
CA VAL A 98 -10.61 10.95 3.19
C VAL A 98 -11.55 10.18 2.28
N SER A 99 -12.73 9.82 2.79
CA SER A 99 -13.76 9.12 2.03
C SER A 99 -14.13 9.88 0.75
N ILE A 100 -14.47 9.15 -0.32
CA ILE A 100 -14.79 9.76 -1.62
C ILE A 100 -16.01 10.69 -1.49
N GLU A 101 -17.01 10.31 -0.70
CA GLU A 101 -18.23 11.10 -0.45
C GLU A 101 -17.94 12.50 0.12
N ARG A 102 -16.88 12.64 0.93
CA ARG A 102 -16.50 13.94 1.51
C ARG A 102 -15.67 14.81 0.55
N GLN A 103 -15.00 14.22 -0.44
CA GLN A 103 -14.21 14.99 -1.41
C GLN A 103 -15.09 15.76 -2.41
N GLU A 104 -16.36 15.38 -2.54
CA GLU A 104 -17.34 16.02 -3.41
C GLU A 104 -18.11 17.18 -2.75
N LEU A 105 -17.81 17.50 -1.48
CA LEU A 105 -18.36 18.63 -0.71
C LEU A 105 -17.36 19.78 -0.60
#